data_AF-A0A0Q8V6K3-F1
#
_entry.id   AF-A0A0Q8V6K3-F1
#
_cell.length_a   1.000
_cell.length_b   1.000
_cell.length_c   1.000
_cell.angle_alpha   90.00
_cell.angle_beta   90.00
_cell.angle_gamma   90.00
#
_symmetry.space_group_name_H-M   'P 1'
#
loop_
_entity.id
_entity.type
_entity.pdbx_description
1 polymer ?
#
loop_
_entity_poly.entity_id
_entity_poly.type
_entity_poly.pdbx_seq_one_letter_code
_entity_poly.pdbx_strand_id
1 'polypeptide(L)'
;MDPTSSDQYESQTEKLEAAGRDLDSAHEEINTLSDQVSDAEAQVDALLADQPPGEGADEPALSDGVAIAPKNIKIALRTRSKECFGSAGCLVTVQADPNYVGTQDASTGSWEITYEIRGGEDGPVIETMTLTDGTFTFPEEQSLETASSGTRLQAVVTEVYALD
;
A
#
# COMPACT_ATOMS: atom_id res chain seq x y z
N MET A 1 16.59 13.22 66.19
CA MET A 1 17.60 12.74 65.23
C MET A 1 16.89 11.73 64.39
N ASP A 2 16.35 12.15 63.24
CA ASP A 2 15.50 11.32 62.38
C ASP A 2 16.39 10.40 61.53
N PRO A 3 16.37 9.07 61.75
CA PRO A 3 17.22 8.13 61.01
C PRO A 3 16.75 7.92 59.56
N THR A 4 15.58 8.42 59.19
CA THR A 4 14.89 8.18 57.91
C THR A 4 15.48 8.93 56.72
N SER A 5 16.33 9.93 56.93
CA SER A 5 16.83 10.76 55.83
C SER A 5 17.99 10.11 55.07
N SER A 6 18.90 9.40 55.73
CA SER A 6 20.12 8.85 55.09
C SER A 6 19.79 7.70 54.15
N ASP A 7 19.01 6.72 54.62
CA ASP A 7 18.58 5.57 53.83
C ASP A 7 17.80 5.96 52.56
N GLN A 8 17.02 7.04 52.62
CA GLN A 8 16.30 7.54 51.43
C GLN A 8 17.22 8.21 50.40
N TYR A 9 18.31 8.85 50.83
CA TYR A 9 19.29 9.44 49.90
C TYR A 9 20.14 8.38 49.21
N GLU A 10 20.55 7.33 49.95
CA GLU A 10 21.27 6.19 49.37
C GLU A 10 20.39 5.45 48.35
N SER A 11 19.14 5.16 48.70
CA SER A 11 18.19 4.51 47.78
C SER A 11 17.90 5.32 46.51
N GLN A 12 17.87 6.65 46.61
CA GLN A 12 17.69 7.51 45.42
C GLN A 12 18.93 7.56 44.54
N THR A 13 20.12 7.48 45.13
CA THR A 13 21.39 7.48 44.39
C THR A 13 21.52 6.21 43.56
N GLU A 14 21.24 5.04 44.13
CA GLU A 14 21.26 3.76 43.39
C GLU A 14 20.27 3.73 42.22
N LYS A 15 19.07 4.31 42.40
CA LYS A 15 18.07 4.43 41.32
C LYS A 15 18.54 5.34 40.19
N LEU A 16 19.24 6.43 40.52
CA LEU A 16 19.77 7.36 39.54
C LEU A 16 20.91 6.73 38.73
N GLU A 17 21.78 5.96 39.40
CA GLU A 17 22.87 5.23 38.74
C GLU A 17 22.38 4.07 37.87
N ALA A 18 21.27 3.43 38.24
CA ALA A 18 20.61 2.44 37.40
C ALA A 18 20.00 3.10 36.15
N ALA A 19 19.25 4.18 36.34
CA ALA A 19 18.67 4.94 35.23
C ALA A 19 19.73 5.52 34.27
N GLY A 20 20.89 5.92 34.78
CA GLY A 20 22.02 6.35 33.96
C GLY A 20 22.54 5.22 33.05
N ARG A 21 22.70 4.01 33.59
CA ARG A 21 23.12 2.83 32.80
C ARG A 21 22.09 2.44 31.75
N ASP A 22 20.80 2.52 32.08
CA ASP A 22 19.73 2.26 31.12
C ASP A 22 19.73 3.29 29.97
N LEU A 23 20.02 4.57 30.29
CA LEU A 23 20.12 5.64 29.29
C LEU A 23 21.32 5.46 28.35
N ASP A 24 22.49 5.06 28.88
CA ASP A 24 23.67 4.73 28.07
C ASP A 24 23.40 3.54 27.14
N SER A 25 22.74 2.49 27.66
CA SER A 25 22.33 1.34 26.85
C SER A 25 21.39 1.74 25.71
N ALA A 26 20.39 2.58 26.00
CA ALA A 26 19.45 3.06 24.99
C ALA A 26 20.14 3.94 23.93
N HIS A 27 21.16 4.73 24.29
CA HIS A 27 21.95 5.50 23.33
C HIS A 27 22.73 4.60 22.36
N GLU A 28 23.28 3.50 22.87
CA GLU A 28 24.02 2.54 22.04
C GLU A 28 23.10 1.82 21.04
N GLU A 29 21.87 1.48 21.48
CA GLU A 29 20.82 0.95 20.59
C GLU A 29 20.39 1.97 19.52
N ILE A 30 20.22 3.24 19.88
CA ILE A 30 19.86 4.31 18.93
C ILE A 30 20.95 4.48 17.86
N ASN A 31 22.23 4.50 18.25
CA ASN A 31 23.33 4.62 17.30
C ASN A 31 23.36 3.43 16.34
N THR A 32 23.18 2.21 16.87
CA THR A 32 23.12 0.99 16.06
C THR A 32 21.97 1.03 15.05
N LEU A 33 20.78 1.51 15.46
CA LEU A 33 19.64 1.66 14.56
C LEU A 33 19.88 2.75 13.50
N SER A 34 20.54 3.84 13.85
CA SER A 34 20.89 4.91 12.92
C SER A 34 21.82 4.41 11.80
N ASP A 35 22.79 3.56 12.13
CA ASP A 35 23.67 2.93 11.15
C ASP A 35 22.86 2.00 10.22
N GLN A 36 21.98 1.16 10.80
CA GLN A 36 21.12 0.26 10.01
C GLN A 36 20.18 0.98 9.04
N VAL A 37 19.64 2.14 9.44
CA VAL A 37 18.80 2.97 8.55
C VAL A 37 19.64 3.50 7.39
N SER A 38 20.86 3.96 7.66
CA SER A 38 21.76 4.47 6.62
C SER A 38 22.14 3.38 5.60
N ASP A 39 22.42 2.16 6.07
CA ASP A 39 22.68 1.00 5.21
C ASP A 39 21.44 0.58 4.39
N ALA A 40 20.24 0.70 4.96
CA ALA A 40 19.00 0.39 4.26
C ALA A 40 18.69 1.44 3.17
N GLU A 41 18.94 2.72 3.42
CA GLU A 41 18.79 3.79 2.43
C GLU A 41 19.72 3.55 1.23
N ALA A 42 20.98 3.20 1.47
CA ALA A 42 21.93 2.86 0.40
C ALA A 42 21.49 1.64 -0.43
N GLN A 43 20.87 0.64 0.21
CA GLN A 43 20.32 -0.53 -0.50
C GLN A 43 19.10 -0.16 -1.35
N VAL A 44 18.26 0.77 -0.89
CA VAL A 44 17.12 1.28 -1.67
C VAL A 44 17.60 2.07 -2.90
N ASP A 45 18.59 2.94 -2.75
CA ASP A 45 19.19 3.66 -3.88
C ASP A 45 19.83 2.72 -4.91
N ALA A 46 20.50 1.67 -4.45
CA ALA A 46 21.08 0.66 -5.36
C ALA A 46 20.00 -0.12 -6.13
N LEU A 47 18.88 -0.47 -5.49
CA LEU A 47 17.74 -1.13 -6.14
C LEU A 47 17.03 -0.23 -7.16
N LEU A 48 17.00 1.08 -6.91
CA LEU A 48 16.44 2.07 -7.85
C LEU A 48 17.35 2.28 -9.08
N ALA A 49 18.67 2.15 -8.91
CA ALA A 49 19.64 2.30 -9.99
C ALA A 49 19.68 1.12 -10.98
N ASP A 50 19.24 -0.07 -10.56
CA ASP A 50 19.14 -1.28 -11.40
C ASP A 50 17.75 -1.42 -12.07
N GLN A 51 16.82 -0.49 -11.82
CA GLN A 51 15.58 -0.47 -12.61
C GLN A 51 15.92 -0.02 -14.03
N PRO A 52 15.69 -0.86 -15.06
CA PRO A 52 15.83 -0.41 -16.43
C PRO A 52 14.92 0.81 -16.64
N PRO A 53 15.36 1.83 -17.40
CA PRO A 53 14.46 2.91 -17.80
C PRO A 53 13.30 2.24 -18.52
N GLY A 54 12.08 2.40 -17.97
CA GLY A 54 10.88 1.69 -18.38
C GLY A 54 10.87 1.38 -19.88
N GLU A 55 11.21 0.13 -20.20
CA GLU A 55 11.03 -0.42 -21.53
C GLU A 55 9.54 -0.29 -21.85
N GLY A 56 9.27 0.34 -22.99
CA GLY A 56 7.98 0.91 -23.34
C GLY A 56 6.82 0.00 -22.95
N ALA A 57 5.96 0.54 -22.10
CA ALA A 57 4.55 0.42 -22.42
C ALA A 57 4.44 0.85 -23.88
N ASP A 58 4.05 -0.09 -24.75
CA ASP A 58 3.23 0.26 -25.90
C ASP A 58 2.16 1.20 -25.35
N GLU A 59 2.41 2.51 -25.46
CA GLU A 59 1.42 3.54 -25.18
C GLU A 59 0.33 3.23 -26.20
N PRO A 60 -0.80 2.67 -25.79
CA PRO A 60 -1.87 2.37 -26.71
C PRO A 60 -2.32 3.74 -27.18
N ALA A 61 -2.19 3.97 -28.48
CA ALA A 61 -2.46 5.26 -29.09
C ALA A 61 -3.82 5.76 -28.57
N LEU A 62 -3.77 6.85 -27.79
CA LEU A 62 -4.94 7.56 -27.33
C LEU A 62 -5.74 7.93 -28.59
N SER A 63 -6.87 7.26 -28.82
CA SER A 63 -7.78 7.63 -29.89
C SER A 63 -8.32 9.04 -29.60
N ASP A 64 -8.51 9.84 -30.65
CA ASP A 64 -8.91 11.26 -30.65
C ASP A 64 -10.33 11.54 -30.09
N GLY A 65 -10.88 10.64 -29.27
CA GLY A 65 -12.07 10.85 -28.46
C GLY A 65 -11.75 11.58 -27.14
N VAL A 66 -12.76 11.99 -26.38
CA VAL A 66 -12.57 12.61 -25.05
C VAL A 66 -11.78 11.65 -24.15
N ALA A 67 -10.47 11.87 -24.06
CA ALA A 67 -9.57 11.02 -23.30
C ALA A 67 -9.78 11.29 -21.80
N ILE A 68 -10.37 10.32 -21.10
CA ILE A 68 -10.41 10.30 -19.65
C ILE A 68 -9.10 9.69 -19.15
N ALA A 69 -8.38 10.41 -18.29
CA ALA A 69 -7.13 9.90 -17.73
C ALA A 69 -7.38 8.84 -16.64
N PRO A 70 -6.53 7.80 -16.50
CA PRO A 70 -6.62 6.79 -15.44
C PRO A 70 -6.83 7.36 -14.03
N LYS A 71 -6.12 8.45 -13.70
CA LYS A 71 -6.21 9.14 -12.40
C LYS A 71 -7.60 9.70 -12.05
N ASN A 72 -8.47 9.84 -13.04
CA ASN A 72 -9.84 10.32 -12.86
C ASN A 72 -10.80 9.20 -12.41
N ILE A 73 -10.34 7.96 -12.34
CA ILE A 73 -11.12 6.81 -11.92
C ILE A 73 -10.48 6.28 -10.64
N LYS A 74 -11.27 6.20 -9.56
CA LYS A 74 -10.85 5.59 -8.30
C LYS A 74 -11.61 4.30 -8.12
N ILE A 75 -10.90 3.21 -7.82
CA ILE A 75 -11.51 1.92 -7.55
C ILE A 75 -11.26 1.57 -6.09
N ALA A 76 -12.32 1.52 -5.29
CA ALA A 76 -12.26 0.90 -3.98
C ALA A 76 -12.49 -0.62 -4.11
N LEU A 77 -11.94 -1.40 -3.18
CA LEU A 77 -12.19 -2.83 -3.09
C LEU A 77 -13.04 -3.11 -1.86
N ARG A 78 -14.24 -3.64 -2.08
CA ARG A 78 -15.13 -4.09 -1.01
C ARG A 78 -14.91 -5.58 -0.77
N THR A 79 -14.43 -5.93 0.43
CA THR A 79 -14.34 -7.34 0.82
C THR A 79 -15.75 -7.92 0.99
N ARG A 80 -16.05 -8.98 0.25
CA ARG A 80 -17.30 -9.74 0.29
C ARG A 80 -17.18 -10.96 1.21
N SER A 81 -16.05 -11.67 1.14
CA SER A 81 -15.72 -12.78 2.03
C SER A 81 -14.23 -12.76 2.38
N LYS A 82 -13.88 -13.31 3.54
CA LYS A 82 -12.50 -13.52 3.98
C LYS A 82 -12.44 -14.76 4.85
N GLU A 83 -11.70 -15.76 4.40
CA GLU A 83 -11.44 -17.00 5.14
C GLU A 83 -9.93 -17.14 5.35
N CYS A 84 -9.51 -17.33 6.60
CA CYS A 84 -8.09 -17.36 6.96
C CYS A 84 -7.71 -18.71 7.57
N PHE A 85 -6.58 -19.25 7.13
CA PHE A 85 -6.09 -20.58 7.52
C PHE A 85 -4.84 -20.49 8.40
N GLY A 86 -4.75 -19.44 9.22
CA GLY A 86 -3.61 -19.17 10.09
C GLY A 86 -2.40 -18.70 9.31
N SER A 87 -1.30 -19.46 9.38
CA SER A 87 -0.04 -19.15 8.70
C SER A 87 -0.04 -19.46 7.21
N ALA A 88 -1.06 -20.16 6.70
CA ALA A 88 -1.21 -20.44 5.27
C ALA A 88 -1.83 -19.25 4.49
N GLY A 89 -2.12 -18.13 5.16
CA GLY A 89 -2.72 -16.96 4.54
C GLY A 89 -4.25 -16.95 4.60
N CYS A 90 -4.85 -16.10 3.77
CA CYS A 90 -6.29 -15.94 3.66
C CYS A 90 -6.76 -15.91 2.21
N LEU A 91 -7.87 -16.59 1.95
CA LEU A 91 -8.66 -16.44 0.74
C LEU A 91 -9.64 -15.28 0.92
N VAL A 92 -9.54 -14.26 0.07
CA VAL A 92 -10.35 -13.04 0.15
C VAL A 92 -11.11 -12.86 -1.15
N THR A 93 -12.43 -12.77 -1.06
CA THR A 93 -13.29 -12.38 -2.17
C THR A 93 -13.57 -10.90 -2.08
N VAL A 94 -13.25 -10.14 -3.12
CA VAL A 94 -13.45 -8.69 -3.22
C VAL A 94 -14.34 -8.35 -4.40
N GLN A 95 -14.98 -7.21 -4.33
CA GLN A 95 -15.70 -6.59 -5.44
C GLN A 95 -15.15 -5.18 -5.67
N ALA A 96 -14.96 -4.82 -6.95
CA ALA A 96 -14.61 -3.47 -7.34
C ALA A 96 -15.78 -2.50 -7.09
N ASP A 97 -15.45 -1.31 -6.63
CA ASP A 97 -16.39 -0.21 -6.40
C ASP A 97 -15.81 1.04 -7.08
N PRO A 98 -15.95 1.13 -8.43
CA PRO A 98 -15.40 2.23 -9.20
C PRO A 98 -16.18 3.52 -8.97
N ASN A 99 -15.46 4.63 -8.98
CA ASN A 99 -16.02 5.96 -8.90
C ASN A 99 -15.25 6.91 -9.82
N TYR A 100 -15.98 7.65 -10.65
CA TYR A 100 -15.42 8.69 -11.48
C TYR A 100 -15.28 10.00 -10.69
N VAL A 101 -14.06 10.54 -10.65
CA VAL A 101 -13.71 11.77 -9.93
C VAL A 101 -13.13 12.85 -10.85
N GLY A 102 -13.17 12.63 -12.17
CA GLY A 102 -12.71 13.59 -13.15
C GLY A 102 -13.66 14.78 -13.29
N THR A 103 -13.15 15.88 -13.85
CA THR A 103 -13.94 17.07 -14.14
C THR A 103 -14.51 17.08 -15.56
N GLN A 104 -14.01 16.21 -16.44
CA GLN A 104 -14.54 16.04 -17.80
C GLN A 104 -15.90 15.34 -17.73
N ASP A 105 -16.79 15.67 -18.66
CA ASP A 105 -18.05 14.94 -18.79
C ASP A 105 -17.78 13.53 -19.34
N ALA A 106 -18.14 12.53 -18.55
CA ALA A 106 -18.03 11.11 -18.89
C ALA A 106 -19.41 10.48 -19.17
N SER A 107 -20.45 11.29 -19.30
CA SER A 107 -21.85 10.83 -19.35
C SER A 107 -22.31 10.43 -20.75
N THR A 108 -21.51 10.69 -21.79
CA THR A 108 -21.91 10.52 -23.21
C THR A 108 -20.91 9.71 -24.04
N GLY A 109 -19.98 9.01 -23.38
CA GLY A 109 -18.97 8.20 -24.05
C GLY A 109 -18.94 6.78 -23.51
N SER A 110 -18.16 5.94 -24.19
CA SER A 110 -17.83 4.59 -23.75
C SER A 110 -16.32 4.46 -23.62
N TRP A 111 -15.87 3.87 -22.51
CA TRP A 111 -14.46 3.61 -22.26
C TRP A 111 -14.25 2.21 -21.71
N GLU A 112 -13.21 1.54 -22.18
CA GLU A 112 -12.64 0.36 -21.55
C GLU A 112 -11.55 0.79 -20.57
N ILE A 113 -11.54 0.21 -19.39
CA ILE A 113 -10.68 0.59 -18.27
C ILE A 113 -10.00 -0.66 -17.76
N THR A 114 -8.67 -0.69 -17.81
CA THR A 114 -7.85 -1.77 -17.25
C THR A 114 -7.35 -1.35 -15.88
N TYR A 115 -7.45 -2.26 -14.91
CA TYR A 115 -6.96 -2.04 -13.56
C TYR A 115 -6.30 -3.29 -12.98
N GLU A 116 -5.40 -3.05 -12.03
CA GLU A 116 -4.70 -4.10 -11.31
C GLU A 116 -5.13 -4.14 -9.84
N ILE A 117 -5.48 -5.31 -9.35
CA ILE A 117 -5.62 -5.60 -7.92
C ILE A 117 -4.28 -6.09 -7.40
N ARG A 118 -3.63 -5.29 -6.56
CA ARG A 118 -2.31 -5.54 -5.97
C ARG A 118 -2.41 -5.98 -4.51
N GLY A 119 -1.39 -6.68 -4.04
CA GLY A 119 -1.27 -7.16 -2.66
C GLY A 119 -1.74 -8.60 -2.45
N GLY A 120 -2.13 -9.30 -3.51
CA GLY A 120 -2.31 -10.75 -3.50
C GLY A 120 -0.95 -11.47 -3.43
N GLU A 121 -0.97 -12.74 -3.02
CA GLU A 121 0.24 -13.57 -2.92
C GLU A 121 0.79 -13.96 -4.29
N ASP A 122 -0.08 -14.22 -5.26
CA ASP A 122 0.28 -14.58 -6.64
C ASP A 122 0.69 -13.39 -7.52
N GLY A 123 0.77 -12.18 -6.94
CA GLY A 123 1.04 -10.94 -7.66
C GLY A 123 -0.22 -10.16 -8.06
N PRO A 124 -0.08 -9.17 -8.96
CA PRO A 124 -1.20 -8.34 -9.38
C PRO A 124 -2.18 -9.11 -10.28
N VAL A 125 -3.47 -9.00 -9.99
CA VAL A 125 -4.55 -9.52 -10.85
C VAL A 125 -5.04 -8.39 -11.76
N ILE A 126 -4.99 -8.60 -13.06
CA ILE A 126 -5.42 -7.63 -14.07
C ILE A 126 -6.89 -7.89 -14.42
N GLU A 127 -7.71 -6.85 -14.34
CA GLU A 127 -9.13 -6.89 -14.63
C GLU A 127 -9.53 -5.74 -15.54
N THR A 128 -10.64 -5.90 -16.25
CA THR A 128 -11.20 -4.86 -17.11
C THR A 128 -12.62 -4.50 -16.69
N MET A 129 -12.97 -3.23 -16.85
CA MET A 129 -14.32 -2.72 -16.69
C MET A 129 -14.65 -1.76 -17.81
N THR A 130 -15.93 -1.52 -18.02
CA THR A 130 -16.43 -0.55 -19.00
C THR A 130 -17.17 0.58 -18.29
N LEU A 131 -16.98 1.80 -18.78
CA LEU A 131 -17.78 2.95 -18.41
C LEU A 131 -18.57 3.37 -19.64
N THR A 132 -19.89 3.25 -19.61
CA THR A 132 -20.77 3.64 -20.73
C THR A 132 -21.87 4.53 -20.20
N ASP A 133 -22.00 5.72 -20.79
CA ASP A 133 -23.02 6.72 -20.43
C ASP A 133 -23.07 6.99 -18.91
N GLY A 134 -21.89 7.14 -18.29
CA GLY A 134 -21.75 7.35 -16.84
C GLY A 134 -22.00 6.11 -15.95
N THR A 135 -22.26 4.93 -16.55
CA THR A 135 -22.51 3.68 -15.83
C THR A 135 -21.33 2.73 -15.95
N PHE A 136 -20.81 2.27 -14.81
CA PHE A 136 -19.75 1.25 -14.76
C PHE A 136 -20.32 -0.16 -14.86
N THR A 137 -19.71 -0.99 -15.70
CA THR A 137 -19.94 -2.43 -15.81
C THR A 137 -18.63 -3.15 -15.50
N PHE A 138 -18.63 -4.04 -14.53
CA PHE A 138 -17.44 -4.73 -14.03
C PHE A 138 -17.79 -6.13 -13.49
N PRO A 139 -16.80 -7.03 -13.37
CA PRO A 139 -17.00 -8.35 -12.76
C PRO A 139 -17.55 -8.25 -11.33
N GLU A 140 -18.48 -9.15 -10.98
CA GLU A 140 -19.15 -9.08 -9.68
C GLU A 140 -18.21 -9.34 -8.50
N GLU A 141 -17.36 -10.35 -8.59
CA GLU A 141 -16.46 -10.74 -7.50
C GLU A 141 -15.16 -11.32 -8.06
N GLN A 142 -14.05 -11.08 -7.34
CA GLN A 142 -12.74 -11.66 -7.61
C GLN A 142 -12.16 -12.24 -6.32
N SER A 143 -11.62 -13.45 -6.40
CA SER A 143 -11.01 -14.14 -5.26
C SER A 143 -9.49 -14.12 -5.38
N LEU A 144 -8.82 -13.76 -4.29
CA LEU A 144 -7.37 -13.65 -4.22
C LEU A 144 -6.86 -14.27 -2.93
N GLU A 145 -5.67 -14.87 -2.99
CA GLU A 145 -4.95 -15.31 -1.81
C GLU A 145 -4.06 -14.18 -1.28
N THR A 146 -3.92 -14.11 0.04
CA THR A 146 -3.10 -13.10 0.73
C THR A 146 -2.26 -13.77 1.80
N ALA A 147 -1.00 -13.34 1.94
CA ALA A 147 -0.06 -13.91 2.91
C ALA A 147 -0.53 -13.82 4.37
N SER A 148 -1.40 -12.87 4.69
CA SER A 148 -1.97 -12.71 6.03
C SER A 148 -3.28 -11.93 6.01
N SER A 149 -4.04 -12.04 7.11
CA SER A 149 -5.32 -11.34 7.29
C SER A 149 -5.20 -9.80 7.27
N GLY A 150 -4.03 -9.27 7.62
CA GLY A 150 -3.71 -7.84 7.65
C GLY A 150 -3.22 -7.28 6.31
N THR A 151 -3.02 -8.13 5.31
CA THR A 151 -2.62 -7.71 3.97
C THR A 151 -3.67 -6.78 3.36
N ARG A 152 -3.21 -5.68 2.75
CA ARG A 152 -4.09 -4.68 2.14
C ARG A 152 -4.10 -4.86 0.62
N LEU A 153 -5.28 -5.20 0.10
CA LEU A 153 -5.53 -5.22 -1.34
C LEU A 153 -5.81 -3.79 -1.84
N GLN A 154 -5.27 -3.44 -3.00
CA GLN A 154 -5.44 -2.12 -3.62
C GLN A 154 -5.72 -2.27 -5.12
N ALA A 155 -6.70 -1.54 -5.63
CA ALA A 155 -6.96 -1.47 -7.07
C ALA A 155 -6.36 -0.20 -7.67
N VAL A 156 -5.62 -0.34 -8.77
CA VAL A 156 -4.96 0.77 -9.48
C VAL A 156 -5.35 0.72 -10.94
N VAL A 157 -5.93 1.81 -11.45
CA VAL A 157 -6.22 1.93 -12.89
C VAL A 157 -4.92 2.18 -13.62
N THR A 158 -4.63 1.33 -14.61
CA THR A 158 -3.41 1.40 -15.41
C THR A 158 -3.69 2.04 -16.76
N GLU A 159 -4.83 1.71 -17.39
CA GLU A 159 -5.13 2.11 -18.76
C GLU A 159 -6.60 2.45 -18.94
N VAL A 160 -6.88 3.36 -19.87
CA VAL A 160 -8.23 3.77 -20.27
C VAL A 160 -8.23 4.01 -21.77
N TYR A 161 -9.16 3.37 -22.49
CA TYR A 161 -9.36 3.51 -23.93
C TYR A 161 -10.77 3.97 -24.23
N ALA A 162 -10.94 4.90 -25.17
CA ALA A 162 -12.25 5.22 -25.68
C ALA A 162 -12.72 4.11 -26.65
N LEU A 163 -13.98 3.71 -26.50
CA LEU A 163 -14.69 2.81 -27.40
C LEU A 163 -15.57 3.68 -28.30
N ASP A 164 -15.05 4.05 -29.47
CA ASP A 164 -15.76 4.78 -30.53
C ASP A 164 -16.84 3.94 -31.22
#